data_AF-A0A2H3D4M0-F1
#
_entry.id   AF-A0A2H3D4M0-F1
#
_cell.length_a   1.000
_cell.length_b   1.000
_cell.length_c   1.000
_cell.angle_alpha   90.00
_cell.angle_beta   90.00
_cell.angle_gamma   90.00
#
_symmetry.space_group_name_H-M   'P 1'
#
loop_
_entity.id
_entity.type
_entity.pdbx_description
1 polymer ?
#
loop_
_entity_poly.entity_id
_entity_poly.type
_entity_poly.pdbx_seq_one_letter_code
_entity_poly.pdbx_strand_id
1 'polypeptide(L)'
;MGEGAKQFVQLWNGKYFKWLTLKDIGLHVKLNHTSMQCQLPVPGHQEFKILHGNGIHHITVDYCGCECQLPKHVQLLCHLLFLASQCIPQTAASFQLLEFLHLLSLCTKLSMYDFYRTLEKLTMNTRIGIPKS
;
A
#
# COMPACT_ATOMS: atom_id res chain seq x y z
N MET A 1 -21.81 16.63 2.24
CA MET A 1 -20.50 16.93 1.62
C MET A 1 -19.47 16.16 2.41
N GLY A 2 -19.09 14.99 1.90
CA GLY A 2 -18.32 14.00 2.65
C GLY A 2 -16.90 14.46 2.89
N GLU A 3 -16.51 14.57 4.15
CA GLU A 3 -15.13 14.55 4.57
C GLU A 3 -14.53 13.22 4.10
N GLY A 4 -13.85 13.24 2.94
CA GLY A 4 -13.02 12.12 2.53
C GLY A 4 -11.96 11.93 3.60
N ALA A 5 -12.08 10.84 4.36
CA ALA A 5 -11.17 10.51 5.45
C ALA A 5 -9.73 10.62 4.94
N LYS A 6 -8.98 11.62 5.42
CA LYS A 6 -7.55 11.72 5.18
C LYS A 6 -6.89 10.56 5.90
N GLN A 7 -6.60 9.46 5.20
CA GLN A 7 -5.87 8.29 5.71
C GLN A 7 -4.36 8.56 5.87
N PHE A 8 -4.00 9.81 6.13
CA PHE A 8 -2.63 10.23 6.34
C PHE A 8 -2.55 10.84 7.73
N VAL A 9 -1.73 10.22 8.59
CA VAL A 9 -1.57 10.64 9.98
C VAL A 9 -0.46 11.68 10.05
N GLN A 10 -0.73 12.76 10.76
CA GLN A 10 0.25 13.81 11.04
C GLN A 10 0.58 13.81 12.53
N LEU A 11 1.86 13.85 12.86
CA LEU A 11 2.33 14.03 14.23
C LEU A 11 2.81 15.47 14.41
N TRP A 12 2.25 16.16 15.40
CA TRP A 12 2.78 17.44 15.85
C TRP A 12 4.07 17.22 16.63
N ASN A 13 5.19 17.74 16.14
CA ASN A 13 6.49 17.60 16.80
C ASN A 13 6.87 18.79 17.71
N GLY A 14 5.93 19.71 17.96
CA GLY A 14 6.16 20.96 18.69
C GLY A 14 6.50 22.17 17.83
N LYS A 15 6.90 21.99 16.56
CA LYS A 15 7.21 23.08 15.62
C LYS A 15 6.37 23.04 14.34
N TYR A 16 6.19 21.86 13.77
CA TYR A 16 5.42 21.64 12.55
C TYR A 16 4.76 20.26 12.56
N PHE A 17 3.77 20.07 11.70
CA PHE A 17 3.17 18.76 11.46
C PHE A 17 4.08 17.95 10.55
N LYS A 18 4.56 16.81 11.05
CA LYS A 18 5.30 15.82 10.26
C LYS A 18 4.34 14.73 9.81
N TRP A 19 4.37 14.39 8.52
CA TRP A 19 3.68 13.22 8.01
C TRP A 19 4.32 11.94 8.54
N LEU A 20 3.49 11.01 9.00
CA LEU A 20 3.89 9.67 9.36
C LEU A 20 3.29 8.67 8.38
N THR A 21 4.09 7.69 7.98
CA THR A 21 3.59 6.52 7.27
C THR A 21 2.91 5.57 8.25
N LEU A 22 2.05 4.69 7.74
CA LEU A 22 1.44 3.63 8.56
C LEU A 22 2.51 2.73 9.18
N LYS A 23 3.61 2.50 8.46
CA LYS A 23 4.81 1.83 8.99
C LYS A 23 5.42 2.59 10.19
N ASP A 24 5.55 3.91 10.15
CA ASP A 24 6.13 4.70 11.26
C ASP A 24 5.29 4.65 12.54
N ILE A 25 4.00 4.39 12.41
CA ILE A 25 3.06 4.26 13.53
C ILE A 25 3.05 2.81 14.08
N GLY A 26 3.80 1.90 13.44
CA GLY A 26 3.89 0.50 13.84
C GLY A 26 2.71 -0.33 13.35
N LEU A 27 2.07 0.04 12.23
CA LEU A 27 1.06 -0.83 11.60
C LEU A 27 1.74 -2.02 10.91
N HIS A 28 1.41 -3.22 11.39
CA HIS A 28 1.84 -4.49 10.81
C HIS A 28 0.62 -5.26 10.28
N VAL A 29 0.58 -5.48 8.97
CA VAL A 29 -0.48 -6.26 8.32
C VAL A 29 -0.05 -7.73 8.30
N LYS A 30 -0.68 -8.54 9.14
CA LYS A 30 -0.47 -9.99 9.18
C LYS A 30 -1.39 -10.67 8.16
N LEU A 31 -0.82 -11.48 7.27
CA LEU A 31 -1.56 -12.15 6.19
C LEU A 31 -1.87 -13.60 6.53
N ASN A 32 -3.08 -14.05 6.17
CA ASN A 32 -3.54 -15.45 6.10
C ASN A 32 -3.12 -16.38 7.24
N HIS A 33 -3.53 -16.01 8.44
CA HIS A 33 -3.60 -16.93 9.56
C HIS A 33 -4.98 -16.77 10.18
N THR A 34 -5.72 -17.89 10.36
CA THR A 34 -7.11 -17.86 10.84
C THR A 34 -7.21 -17.34 12.27
N SER A 35 -6.14 -17.51 13.07
CA SER A 35 -6.04 -16.88 14.38
C SER A 35 -5.42 -15.48 14.26
N MET A 36 -5.75 -14.58 15.20
CA MET A 36 -5.24 -13.20 15.22
C MET A 36 -3.70 -13.11 15.35
N GLN A 37 -3.01 -14.22 15.63
CA GLN A 37 -1.56 -14.26 15.81
C GLN A 37 -0.95 -15.49 15.13
N CYS A 38 -0.15 -15.26 14.09
CA CYS A 38 0.67 -16.31 13.50
C CYS A 38 1.83 -16.67 14.44
N GLN A 39 2.06 -17.98 14.64
CA GLN A 39 3.20 -18.46 15.44
C GLN A 39 4.54 -18.36 14.70
N LEU A 40 4.50 -18.29 13.36
CA LEU A 40 5.68 -18.19 12.49
C LEU A 40 5.50 -17.07 11.45
N PRO A 41 5.52 -15.79 11.87
CA PRO A 41 5.44 -14.68 10.93
C PRO A 41 6.73 -14.55 10.13
N VAL A 42 6.60 -14.48 8.81
CA VAL A 42 7.71 -14.23 7.88
C VAL A 42 7.65 -12.77 7.43
N PRO A 43 8.62 -11.93 7.78
CA PRO A 43 8.58 -10.52 7.42
C PRO A 43 8.67 -10.33 5.90
N GLY A 44 7.89 -9.37 5.40
CA GLY A 44 7.92 -8.93 4.02
C GLY A 44 9.09 -8.00 3.71
N HIS A 45 9.03 -7.37 2.54
CA HIS A 45 10.03 -6.39 2.16
C HIS A 45 9.94 -5.15 3.06
N GLN A 46 11.09 -4.58 3.47
CA GLN A 46 11.13 -3.43 4.37
C GLN A 46 10.45 -2.19 3.76
N GLU A 47 10.57 -2.02 2.45
CA GLU A 47 10.00 -0.89 1.69
C GLU A 47 8.71 -1.29 0.96
N PHE A 48 7.83 -2.03 1.61
CA PHE A 48 6.57 -2.47 1.01
C PHE A 48 5.59 -1.29 0.89
N LYS A 49 5.09 -1.06 -0.33
CA LYS A 49 4.11 -0.02 -0.63
C LYS A 49 2.84 -0.59 -1.25
N ILE A 50 1.69 -0.10 -0.78
CA ILE A 50 0.38 -0.37 -1.36
C ILE A 50 -0.08 0.86 -2.14
N LEU A 51 -0.39 0.65 -3.41
CA LEU A 51 -1.09 1.60 -4.28
C LEU A 51 -2.59 1.44 -4.04
N HIS A 52 -3.25 2.50 -3.58
CA HIS A 52 -4.70 2.54 -3.40
C HIS A 52 -5.27 3.84 -3.98
N GLY A 53 -6.60 3.90 -4.17
CA GLY A 53 -7.26 5.05 -4.80
C GLY A 53 -7.09 6.39 -4.06
N ASN A 54 -6.69 6.33 -2.80
CA ASN A 54 -6.38 7.49 -1.96
C ASN A 54 -4.89 7.90 -1.97
N GLY A 55 -4.00 7.12 -2.60
CA GLY A 55 -2.55 7.36 -2.61
C GLY A 55 -1.70 6.11 -2.38
N ILE A 56 -0.43 6.33 -2.09
CA ILE A 56 0.62 5.34 -1.88
C ILE A 56 0.90 5.21 -0.39
N HIS A 57 0.78 4.00 0.15
CA HIS A 57 0.94 3.72 1.57
C HIS A 57 2.15 2.84 1.82
N HIS A 58 3.08 3.32 2.63
CA HIS A 58 4.18 2.51 3.13
C HIS A 58 3.69 1.74 4.37
N ILE A 59 3.71 0.41 4.30
CA ILE A 59 3.26 -0.48 5.37
C ILE A 59 4.27 -1.60 5.61
N THR A 60 4.20 -2.22 6.79
CA THR A 60 4.91 -3.47 7.04
C THR A 60 3.95 -4.64 6.87
N VAL A 61 4.36 -5.67 6.14
CA VAL A 61 3.58 -6.87 5.88
C VAL A 61 4.29 -8.07 6.47
N ASP A 62 3.55 -8.90 7.19
CA ASP A 62 4.01 -10.15 7.77
C ASP A 62 3.24 -11.31 7.14
N TYR A 63 3.93 -12.17 6.41
CA TYR A 63 3.36 -13.37 5.78
C TYR A 63 3.21 -14.50 6.81
N CYS A 64 2.23 -15.38 6.61
CA CYS A 64 2.09 -16.60 7.40
C CYS A 64 3.09 -17.66 6.93
N GLY A 65 3.89 -18.19 7.86
CA GLY A 65 4.91 -19.22 7.65
C GLY A 65 4.56 -20.62 8.17
N CYS A 66 3.30 -20.88 8.56
CA CYS A 66 2.88 -22.16 9.14
C CYS A 66 2.90 -23.33 8.13
N GLU A 67 2.81 -24.57 8.62
CA GLU A 67 2.96 -25.81 7.82
C GLU A 67 1.95 -25.96 6.65
N CYS A 68 0.82 -25.23 6.69
CA CYS A 68 -0.16 -25.14 5.59
C CYS A 68 -0.17 -23.76 4.89
N GLN A 69 1.00 -23.12 4.75
CA GLN A 69 1.08 -21.79 4.16
C GLN A 69 0.70 -21.77 2.68
N LEU A 70 -0.10 -20.78 2.30
CA LEU A 70 -0.30 -20.42 0.89
C LEU A 70 0.96 -19.72 0.36
N PRO A 71 1.25 -19.77 -0.96
CA PRO A 71 2.32 -18.97 -1.54
C PRO A 71 2.13 -17.47 -1.27
N LYS A 72 3.22 -16.70 -1.12
CA LYS A 72 3.17 -15.26 -0.79
C LYS A 72 2.22 -14.43 -1.68
N HIS A 73 2.21 -14.73 -2.98
CA HIS A 73 1.32 -14.05 -3.93
C HIS A 73 -0.15 -14.39 -3.68
N VAL A 74 -0.48 -15.66 -3.36
CA VAL A 74 -1.83 -16.07 -3.00
C VAL A 74 -2.24 -15.43 -1.67
N GLN A 75 -1.31 -15.35 -0.71
CA GLN A 75 -1.60 -14.68 0.55
C GLN A 75 -2.04 -13.22 0.35
N LEU A 76 -1.38 -12.49 -0.54
CA LEU A 76 -1.78 -11.13 -0.88
C LEU A 76 -3.11 -11.08 -1.64
N LEU A 77 -3.34 -12.00 -2.58
CA LEU A 77 -4.58 -12.08 -3.34
C LEU A 77 -5.79 -12.34 -2.44
N CYS A 78 -5.66 -13.15 -1.38
CA CYS A 78 -6.71 -13.36 -0.38
C CYS A 78 -7.08 -12.06 0.36
N HIS A 79 -6.19 -11.08 0.41
CA HIS A 79 -6.43 -9.74 0.95
C HIS A 79 -6.76 -8.70 -0.13
N LEU A 80 -7.12 -9.12 -1.35
CA LEU A 80 -7.43 -8.24 -2.48
C LEU A 80 -6.27 -7.27 -2.80
N LEU A 81 -5.04 -7.78 -2.69
CA LEU A 81 -3.82 -7.08 -3.09
C LEU A 81 -3.16 -7.83 -4.26
N PHE A 82 -3.02 -7.13 -5.38
CA PHE A 82 -2.35 -7.64 -6.57
C PHE A 82 -0.89 -7.22 -6.59
N LEU A 83 0.02 -8.15 -6.84
CA LEU A 83 1.43 -7.86 -6.90
C LEU A 83 1.82 -7.17 -8.22
N ALA A 84 2.54 -6.07 -8.12
CA ALA A 84 3.11 -5.41 -9.29
C ALA A 84 4.38 -6.12 -9.80
N SER A 85 5.11 -6.84 -8.94
CA SER A 85 6.32 -7.58 -9.28
C SER A 85 6.29 -8.99 -8.69
N GLN A 86 6.74 -9.97 -9.48
CA GLN A 86 6.71 -11.39 -9.14
C GLN A 86 7.94 -11.85 -8.33
N CYS A 87 9.09 -11.18 -8.48
CA CYS A 87 10.35 -11.64 -7.88
C CYS A 87 10.58 -11.09 -6.47
N ILE A 88 10.24 -9.82 -6.25
CA ILE A 88 10.31 -9.19 -4.93
C ILE A 88 9.04 -8.33 -4.79
N PRO A 89 8.07 -8.76 -3.96
CA PRO A 89 6.84 -8.01 -3.78
C PRO A 89 7.15 -6.76 -2.95
N GLN A 90 7.66 -5.71 -3.60
CA GLN A 90 7.87 -4.40 -2.98
C GLN A 90 6.64 -3.52 -3.13
N THR A 91 5.84 -3.78 -4.17
CA THR A 91 4.69 -2.97 -4.53
C THR A 91 3.50 -3.88 -4.77
N ALA A 92 2.39 -3.57 -4.10
CA ALA A 92 1.09 -4.16 -4.37
C ALA A 92 0.07 -3.07 -4.73
N ALA A 93 -0.92 -3.41 -5.53
CA ALA A 93 -2.06 -2.55 -5.84
C ALA A 93 -3.34 -3.18 -5.31
N SER A 94 -4.21 -2.38 -4.71
CA SER A 94 -5.56 -2.86 -4.34
C SER A 94 -6.39 -3.15 -5.58
N PHE A 95 -7.27 -4.16 -5.53
CA PHE A 95 -8.18 -4.46 -6.66
C PHE A 95 -9.05 -3.26 -7.05
N GLN A 96 -9.56 -2.49 -6.09
CA GLN A 96 -10.32 -1.26 -6.36
C GLN A 96 -9.55 -0.25 -7.22
N LEU A 97 -8.23 -0.13 -7.01
CA LEU A 97 -7.38 0.73 -7.83
C LEU A 97 -7.23 0.17 -9.25
N LEU A 98 -7.09 -1.15 -9.39
CA LEU A 98 -6.99 -1.80 -10.70
C LEU A 98 -8.28 -1.65 -11.50
N GLU A 99 -9.44 -1.79 -10.87
CA GLU A 99 -10.74 -1.53 -11.49
C GLU A 99 -10.85 -0.08 -11.95
N PHE A 100 -10.45 0.87 -11.11
CA PHE A 100 -10.45 2.29 -11.46
C PHE A 100 -9.51 2.60 -12.63
N LEU A 101 -8.30 2.03 -12.61
CA LEU A 101 -7.35 2.15 -13.71
C LEU A 101 -7.91 1.53 -15.01
N HIS A 102 -8.56 0.38 -14.92
CA HIS A 102 -9.17 -0.28 -16.07
C HIS A 102 -10.23 0.62 -16.72
N LEU A 103 -11.14 1.21 -15.93
CA LEU A 103 -12.13 2.15 -16.42
C LEU A 103 -11.48 3.39 -17.08
N LEU A 104 -10.46 3.98 -16.44
CA LEU A 104 -9.75 5.12 -17.00
C LEU A 104 -9.05 4.78 -18.32
N SER A 105 -8.48 3.58 -18.44
CA SER A 105 -7.81 3.13 -19.66
C SER A 105 -8.77 2.99 -20.84
N LEU A 106 -10.06 2.71 -20.57
CA LEU A 106 -11.11 2.63 -21.60
C LEU A 106 -11.66 4.00 -21.97
N CYS A 107 -11.82 4.91 -21.00
CA CYS A 107 -12.47 6.20 -21.21
C CYS A 107 -11.53 7.33 -21.62
N THR A 108 -10.21 7.18 -21.42
CA THR A 108 -9.24 8.27 -21.60
C THR A 108 -7.94 7.78 -22.22
N LYS A 109 -7.18 8.69 -22.86
CA LYS A 109 -5.81 8.43 -23.31
C LYS A 109 -4.81 8.72 -22.20
N LEU A 110 -5.01 8.13 -21.03
CA LEU A 110 -4.18 8.36 -19.86
C LEU A 110 -3.05 7.33 -19.81
N SER A 111 -1.80 7.81 -19.69
CA SER A 111 -0.65 6.91 -19.56
C SER A 111 -0.56 6.35 -18.14
N MET A 112 0.01 5.15 -17.99
CA MET A 112 0.28 4.57 -16.67
C MET A 112 1.16 5.48 -15.79
N TYR A 113 2.05 6.25 -16.43
CA TYR A 113 2.90 7.22 -15.76
C TYR A 113 2.09 8.39 -15.18
N ASP A 114 1.14 8.95 -15.94
CA ASP A 114 0.27 10.03 -15.46
C ASP A 114 -0.65 9.55 -14.32
N PHE A 115 -1.10 8.29 -14.40
CA PHE A 115 -1.86 7.66 -13.33
C PHE A 115 -1.04 7.56 -12.04
N TYR A 116 0.18 7.02 -12.14
CA TYR A 116 1.08 6.90 -11.00
C TYR A 116 1.39 8.27 -10.38
N ARG A 117 1.67 9.28 -11.21
CA ARG A 117 1.92 10.66 -10.75
C ARG A 117 0.70 11.28 -10.07
N THR A 118 -0.51 10.90 -10.50
CA THR A 118 -1.75 11.31 -9.82
C THR A 118 -1.82 10.71 -8.42
N LEU A 119 -1.47 9.43 -8.26
CA LEU A 119 -1.36 8.78 -6.95
C LEU A 119 -0.27 9.42 -6.07
N GLU A 120 0.90 9.76 -6.63
CA GLU A 120 1.94 10.48 -5.89
C GLU A 120 1.42 11.83 -5.37
N LYS A 121 0.72 12.60 -6.21
CA LYS A 121 0.12 13.89 -5.81
C LYS A 121 -0.98 13.75 -4.78
N LEU A 122 -1.77 12.66 -4.82
CA LEU A 122 -2.76 12.33 -3.80
C LEU A 122 -2.09 11.99 -2.46
N THR A 123 -0.96 11.29 -2.51
CA THR A 123 -0.17 10.92 -1.34
C THR A 123 0.47 12.13 -0.68
N MET A 124 1.08 13.00 -1.50
CA MET A 124 1.81 14.15 -1.02
C MET A 124 1.60 15.32 -1.99
N ASN A 125 0.63 16.18 -1.69
CA ASN A 125 0.33 17.35 -2.51
C ASN A 125 1.37 18.49 -2.35
N THR A 126 2.27 18.37 -1.37
CA THR A 126 3.32 19.35 -1.07
C THR A 126 4.60 18.94 -1.81
N ARG A 127 5.20 19.88 -2.54
CA ARG A 127 6.44 19.72 -3.32
C ARG A 127 7.68 19.56 -2.41
N ILE A 128 7.64 18.68 -1.41
CA ILE A 128 8.70 18.51 -0.41
C ILE A 128 8.91 17.01 -0.16
N GLY A 129 9.67 16.35 -1.04
CA GLY A 129 10.14 14.98 -0.82
C GLY A 129 9.51 13.93 -1.74
N ILE A 130 9.75 14.03 -3.04
CA ILE A 130 9.44 12.93 -3.96
C ILE A 130 10.37 11.76 -3.59
N PRO A 131 9.87 10.58 -3.17
CA PRO A 131 10.74 9.43 -2.95
C PRO A 131 11.40 9.07 -4.29
N LYS A 132 12.73 8.92 -4.29
CA LYS A 132 13.49 8.62 -5.50
C LYS A 132 13.02 7.27 -6.06
N SER A 133 12.70 7.28 -7.36
CA SER A 133 12.37 6.10 -8.17
C SER A 133 13.50 5.08 -8.17
#